data_AF-A0A1F3M5K8-F1
#
_entry.id   AF-A0A1F3M5K8-F1
#
_cell.length_a   1.000
_cell.length_b   1.000
_cell.length_c   1.000
_cell.angle_alpha   90.00
_cell.angle_beta   90.00
_cell.angle_gamma   90.00
#
_symmetry.space_group_name_H-M   'P 1'
#
loop_
_entity.id
_entity.type
_entity.pdbx_description
1 polymer ?
#
loop_
_entity_poly.entity_id
_entity_poly.type
_entity_poly.pdbx_seq_one_letter_code
_entity_poly.pdbx_strand_id
1 'polypeptide(L)'
;MPIEEIKKIAFEIAMQGTQGYRPDKDDYRISSISDKTFSGYHILAYYYVSWALAIPEMLSQLQLPYDDEYKLALTMHKPSK
;
A
#
# COMPACT_ATOMS: atom_id res chain seq x y z
N MET A 1 -3.15 -2.48 -13.45
CA MET A 1 -4.33 -2.00 -12.69
C MET A 1 -4.52 -0.54 -13.00
N PRO A 2 -5.72 -0.07 -13.37
CA PRO A 2 -6.01 1.35 -13.57
C PRO A 2 -5.71 2.19 -12.33
N ILE A 3 -5.32 3.46 -12.52
CA ILE A 3 -4.96 4.36 -11.42
C ILE A 3 -6.10 4.58 -10.43
N GLU A 4 -7.35 4.63 -10.92
CA GLU A 4 -8.55 4.77 -10.09
C GLU A 4 -8.78 3.56 -9.17
N GLU A 5 -8.46 2.35 -9.63
CA GLU A 5 -8.54 1.15 -8.79
C GLU A 5 -7.45 1.17 -7.70
N ILE A 6 -6.23 1.59 -8.04
CA ILE A 6 -5.14 1.75 -7.08
C ILE A 6 -5.51 2.80 -6.02
N LYS A 7 -6.10 3.92 -6.45
CA LYS A 7 -6.59 4.98 -5.57
C LYS A 7 -7.68 4.47 -4.62
N LYS A 8 -8.63 3.69 -5.12
CA LYS A 8 -9.67 3.06 -4.29
C LYS A 8 -9.05 2.15 -3.22
N ILE A 9 -8.08 1.32 -3.58
CA ILE A 9 -7.35 0.47 -2.63
C ILE A 9 -6.60 1.33 -1.60
N ALA A 10 -5.91 2.39 -2.03
CA ALA A 10 -5.17 3.30 -1.16
C ALA A 10 -6.06 3.91 -0.07
N PHE A 11 -7.25 4.40 -0.44
CA PHE A 11 -8.22 4.95 0.51
C PHE A 11 -8.86 3.89 1.39
N GLU A 12 -9.17 2.72 0.84
CA GLU A 12 -9.71 1.62 1.62
C GLU A 12 -8.75 1.21 2.75
N ILE A 13 -7.47 1.02 2.42
CA ILE A 13 -6.44 0.70 3.42
C ILE A 13 -6.29 1.85 4.43
N ALA A 14 -6.35 3.12 4.00
CA ALA A 14 -6.30 4.26 4.92
C ALA A 14 -7.47 4.26 5.91
N MET A 15 -8.71 4.03 5.43
CA MET A 15 -9.92 4.02 6.25
C MET A 15 -9.92 2.88 7.26
N GLN A 16 -9.52 1.68 6.84
CA GLN A 16 -9.38 0.54 7.74
C GLN A 16 -8.24 0.74 8.76
N GLY A 17 -7.18 1.45 8.36
CA GLY A 17 -5.96 1.67 9.15
C GLY A 17 -5.99 2.86 10.10
N THR A 18 -7.14 3.50 10.32
CA THR A 18 -7.27 4.69 11.20
C THR A 18 -6.82 4.41 12.65
N GLN A 19 -6.87 3.16 13.09
CA GLN A 19 -6.38 2.71 14.41
C GLN A 19 -4.97 2.09 14.35
N GLY A 20 -4.31 2.17 13.20
CA GLY A 20 -3.03 1.54 12.92
C GLY A 20 -3.15 0.07 12.51
N TYR A 21 -2.12 -0.40 11.80
CA TYR A 21 -1.96 -1.80 11.44
C TYR A 21 -0.95 -2.48 12.34
N ARG A 22 -1.26 -3.72 12.73
CA ARG A 22 -0.41 -4.58 13.53
C ARG A 22 0.41 -5.48 12.61
N PRO A 23 1.76 -5.34 12.58
CA PRO A 23 2.59 -6.15 11.68
C PRO A 23 2.51 -7.66 11.94
N ASP A 24 2.19 -8.05 13.17
CA ASP A 24 2.09 -9.43 13.65
C ASP A 24 0.76 -10.12 13.35
N LYS A 25 -0.19 -9.41 12.73
CA LYS A 25 -1.51 -9.95 12.33
C LYS A 25 -1.50 -10.40 10.86
N ASP A 26 -2.20 -11.49 10.53
CA ASP A 26 -2.11 -12.17 9.21
C ASP A 26 -3.43 -12.33 8.44
N ASP A 27 -4.53 -11.79 8.95
CA ASP A 27 -5.89 -11.94 8.43
C ASP A 27 -6.52 -10.61 7.93
N TYR A 28 -5.70 -9.62 7.54
CA TYR A 28 -6.23 -8.39 6.93
C TYR A 28 -6.85 -8.68 5.56
N ARG A 29 -7.90 -7.92 5.22
CA ARG A 29 -8.66 -8.08 3.97
C ARG A 29 -8.94 -6.74 3.34
N ILE A 30 -8.71 -6.66 2.03
CA ILE A 30 -9.06 -5.51 1.21
C ILE A 30 -10.24 -5.97 0.34
N SER A 31 -11.41 -5.38 0.51
CA SER A 31 -12.62 -5.71 -0.25
C SER A 31 -12.43 -5.55 -1.75
N SER A 32 -11.59 -4.60 -2.17
CA SER A 32 -11.20 -4.44 -3.58
C SER A 32 -10.28 -5.56 -4.11
N ILE A 33 -9.77 -6.44 -3.24
CA ILE A 33 -8.96 -7.63 -3.56
C ILE A 33 -9.50 -8.83 -2.76
N SER A 34 -10.64 -9.36 -3.21
CA SER A 34 -11.48 -10.27 -2.43
C SER A 34 -10.97 -11.71 -2.28
N ASP A 35 -9.98 -12.11 -3.07
CA ASP A 35 -9.41 -13.47 -3.13
C ASP A 35 -8.15 -13.65 -2.26
N LYS A 36 -7.79 -12.64 -1.45
CA LYS A 36 -6.52 -12.62 -0.71
C LYS A 36 -6.66 -12.13 0.72
N THR A 37 -5.93 -12.78 1.63
CA THR A 37 -5.62 -12.26 2.97
C THR A 37 -4.21 -11.68 2.99
N PHE A 38 -4.01 -10.68 3.83
CA PHE A 38 -2.76 -9.93 3.92
C PHE A 38 -2.21 -9.98 5.35
N SER A 39 -0.90 -10.14 5.46
CA SER A 39 -0.21 -9.86 6.71
C SER A 39 -0.12 -8.37 6.97
N GLY A 40 0.14 -7.98 8.21
CA GLY A 40 0.30 -6.58 8.58
C GLY A 40 1.41 -5.91 7.77
N TYR A 41 2.55 -6.58 7.61
CA TYR A 41 3.61 -6.11 6.72
C TYR A 41 3.16 -6.01 5.26
N HIS A 42 2.40 -6.99 4.76
CA HIS A 42 1.84 -6.88 3.41
C HIS A 42 0.92 -5.67 3.27
N ILE A 43 0.01 -5.44 4.23
CA ILE A 43 -0.93 -4.33 4.13
C ILE A 43 -0.21 -2.97 4.22
N LEU A 44 0.83 -2.85 5.06
CA LEU A 44 1.64 -1.64 5.17
C LEU A 44 2.43 -1.37 3.88
N ALA A 45 2.99 -2.41 3.26
CA ALA A 45 3.64 -2.28 1.96
C ALA A 45 2.63 -1.89 0.86
N TYR A 46 1.46 -2.53 0.81
CA TYR A 46 0.38 -2.17 -0.12
C TYR A 46 -0.11 -0.74 0.11
N TYR A 47 -0.22 -0.30 1.35
CA TYR A 47 -0.58 1.07 1.70
C TYR A 47 0.43 2.04 1.08
N TYR A 48 1.71 1.89 1.39
CA TYR A 48 2.75 2.79 0.89
C TYR A 48 2.81 2.79 -0.65
N VAL A 49 2.85 1.62 -1.28
CA VAL A 49 2.98 1.50 -2.75
C VAL A 49 1.75 2.05 -3.46
N SER A 50 0.53 1.78 -2.97
CA SER A 50 -0.69 2.31 -3.58
C SER A 50 -0.76 3.83 -3.52
N TRP A 51 -0.31 4.45 -2.42
CA TRP A 51 -0.20 5.91 -2.32
C TRP A 51 0.91 6.47 -3.19
N ALA A 52 2.08 5.82 -3.25
CA ALA A 52 3.18 6.25 -4.10
C ALA A 52 2.81 6.24 -5.59
N LEU A 53 1.94 5.31 -6.00
CA LEU A 53 1.45 5.22 -7.37
C LEU A 53 0.30 6.19 -7.66
N ALA A 54 -0.70 6.30 -6.77
CA ALA A 54 -1.94 7.03 -7.06
C ALA A 54 -2.00 8.46 -6.52
N ILE A 55 -1.27 8.77 -5.44
CA ILE A 55 -1.32 10.07 -4.74
C ILE A 55 0.11 10.44 -4.24
N PRO A 56 1.11 10.52 -5.12
CA PRO A 56 2.52 10.73 -4.72
C PRO A 56 2.73 12.05 -3.98
N GLU A 57 1.93 13.08 -4.26
CA GLU A 57 1.97 14.39 -3.60
C GLU A 57 1.67 14.35 -2.09
N MET A 58 0.98 13.31 -1.60
CA MET A 58 0.66 13.13 -0.19
C MET A 58 1.50 12.03 0.48
N LEU A 59 2.40 11.37 -0.24
CA LEU A 59 3.16 10.22 0.27
C LEU A 59 3.97 10.54 1.53
N SER A 60 4.60 11.71 1.57
CA SER A 60 5.38 12.18 2.73
C SER A 60 4.55 12.37 4.00
N GLN A 61 3.23 12.57 3.86
CA GLN A 61 2.31 12.74 4.99
C GLN A 61 2.03 11.41 5.69
N LEU A 62 2.30 10.27 5.03
CA LEU A 62 2.10 8.96 5.64
C LEU A 62 3.11 8.67 6.76
N GLN A 63 4.25 9.36 6.78
CA GLN A 63 5.33 9.19 7.77
C GLN A 63 5.80 7.74 7.92
N LEU A 64 5.68 6.94 6.86
CA LEU A 64 6.17 5.57 6.82
C LEU A 64 7.62 5.54 6.35
N PRO A 65 8.52 4.80 7.03
CA PRO A 65 9.94 4.78 6.71
C PRO A 65 10.25 3.81 5.56
N TYR A 66 9.55 3.92 4.42
CA TYR A 66 9.69 3.01 3.26
C TYR A 66 10.24 3.69 2.00
N ASP A 67 10.63 4.97 2.08
CA ASP A 67 11.10 5.72 0.92
C ASP A 67 12.31 5.07 0.23
N ASP A 68 13.26 4.55 1.01
CA ASP A 68 14.49 3.98 0.47
C ASP A 68 14.26 2.54 -0.02
N GLU A 69 13.46 1.75 0.69
CA GLU A 69 13.02 0.42 0.29
C GLU A 69 12.20 0.48 -1.01
N TYR A 70 11.33 1.48 -1.16
CA TYR A 70 10.56 1.67 -2.37
C TYR A 70 11.44 2.05 -3.56
N LYS A 71 12.38 2.99 -3.39
CA LYS A 71 13.37 3.32 -4.44
C LYS A 71 14.17 2.08 -4.84
N LEU A 72 14.64 1.29 -3.88
CA LEU A 72 15.37 0.05 -4.15
C LEU A 72 14.48 -0.92 -4.93
N ALA A 73 13.23 -1.12 -4.52
CA ALA A 73 12.30 -2.01 -5.21
C ALA A 73 12.08 -1.60 -6.67
N LEU A 74 12.01 -0.29 -6.98
CA LEU A 74 11.92 0.22 -8.35
C LEU A 74 13.18 -0.06 -9.19
N THR A 75 14.35 -0.25 -8.57
CA THR A 75 15.56 -0.67 -9.32
C THR A 75 15.53 -2.14 -9.68
N MET A 76 14.87 -2.97 -8.86
CA MET A 76 14.78 -4.42 -9.02
C MET A 76 13.59 -4.83 -9.90
N HIS A 77 12.49 -4.09 -9.79
CA HIS A 77 11.28 -4.29 -10.57
C HIS A 77 11.26 -3.31 -11.74
N LYS A 78 11.29 -3.82 -12.97
CA LYS A 78 11.03 -2.99 -14.16
C LYS A 78 9.52 -2.88 -14.33
N PRO A 79 8.86 -1.76 -13.97
CA PRO A 79 7.45 -1.61 -14.29
C PRO A 79 7.30 -1.67 -15.81
N SER A 80 6.57 -2.66 -16.32
CA SER A 80 6.19 -2.69 -17.72
C SER A 80 5.35 -1.44 -18.00
N LYS A 81 5.85 -0.61 -18.92
CA LYS A 81 5.11 0.54 -19.45
C LYS A 81 3.86 0.09 -20.20
#